data_AF-A0A436QNB6-F1
#
_entry.id   AF-A0A436QNB6-F1
#
_cell.length_a   1.000
_cell.length_b   1.000
_cell.length_c   1.000
_cell.angle_alpha   90.00
_cell.angle_beta   90.00
_cell.angle_gamma   90.00
#
_symmetry.space_group_name_H-M   'P 1'
#
loop_
_entity.id
_entity.type
_entity.pdbx_description
1 polymer ?
#
loop_
_entity_poly.entity_id
_entity_poly.type
_entity_poly.pdbx_seq_one_letter_code
_entity_poly.pdbx_strand_id
1 'polypeptide(L)' 'MSIKTEAGVPILETARTILRPHRPGDFETYAAMWTEPAVTRFIGGKPRTREESWMRFLR' A
#
# COMPACT_ATOMS: atom_id res chain seq x y z
N MET A 1 -15.50 -15.84 -4.12
CA MET A 1 -15.23 -14.57 -3.42
C MET A 1 -15.32 -14.85 -1.93
N SER A 2 -14.33 -14.44 -1.13
CA SER A 2 -14.26 -14.71 0.31
C SER A 2 -13.84 -13.46 1.07
N ILE A 3 -14.30 -13.37 2.33
CA ILE A 3 -13.91 -12.32 3.27
C ILE A 3 -13.30 -13.01 4.50
N LYS A 4 -12.09 -12.60 4.88
CA LYS A 4 -11.37 -13.03 6.09
C LYS A 4 -10.95 -11.80 6.92
N THR A 5 -10.29 -12.00 8.06
CA THR A 5 -9.80 -10.90 8.91
C THR A 5 -8.36 -11.15 9.33
N GLU A 6 -7.51 -10.12 9.29
CA GLU A 6 -6.13 -10.11 9.80
C GLU A 6 -5.90 -8.79 10.55
N ALA A 7 -5.36 -8.84 11.78
CA ALA A 7 -5.14 -7.65 12.62
C ALA A 7 -6.38 -6.73 12.79
N GLY A 8 -7.59 -7.31 12.78
CA GLY A 8 -8.84 -6.54 12.86
C GLY A 8 -9.27 -5.86 11.56
N VAL A 9 -8.52 -6.06 10.46
CA VAL A 9 -8.80 -5.50 9.13
C VAL A 9 -9.31 -6.61 8.19
N PRO A 10 -10.38 -6.37 7.40
CA PRO A 10 -10.87 -7.36 6.43
C PRO A 10 -9.87 -7.65 5.30
N ILE A 11 -9.84 -8.90 4.87
CA ILE A 11 -9.19 -9.37 3.64
C ILE A 11 -10.28 -9.71 2.64
N LEU A 12 -10.21 -9.15 1.44
CA LEU A 12 -11.14 -9.42 0.33
C LEU A 12 -10.42 -10.22 -0.75
N GLU A 13 -10.89 -11.44 -1.01
CA GLU A 13 -10.30 -12.34 -2.02
C GLU A 13 -11.26 -12.55 -3.20
N THR A 14 -10.78 -12.24 -4.40
CA THR A 14 -11.42 -12.50 -5.70
C THR A 14 -10.59 -13.51 -6.50
N ALA A 15 -11.01 -13.83 -7.73
CA ALA A 15 -10.28 -14.76 -8.59
C ALA A 15 -8.86 -14.32 -8.97
N ARG A 16 -8.57 -13.00 -8.95
CA ARG A 16 -7.26 -12.45 -9.41
C ARG A 16 -6.63 -11.44 -8.46
N THR A 17 -7.31 -11.12 -7.35
CA THR A 17 -6.89 -10.01 -6.49
C THR A 17 -7.22 -10.32 -5.03
N ILE A 18 -6.25 -10.01 -4.16
CA ILE A 18 -6.38 -10.05 -2.70
C ILE A 18 -6.13 -8.64 -2.20
N LEU A 19 -7.12 -8.05 -1.53
CA LEU A 19 -6.96 -6.81 -0.77
C LEU A 19 -6.81 -7.20 0.70
N ARG A 20 -5.72 -6.78 1.36
CA ARG A 20 -5.37 -7.15 2.73
C ARG A 20 -4.70 -5.98 3.46
N PRO A 21 -4.61 -5.99 4.81
CA PRO A 21 -3.76 -5.04 5.53
C PRO A 21 -2.29 -5.12 5.07
N HIS A 22 -1.59 -3.99 5.23
CA HIS A 22 -0.15 -3.91 5.03
C HIS A 22 0.60 -4.78 6.05
N ARG A 23 1.70 -5.39 5.60
CA ARG A 23 2.64 -6.17 6.42
C ARG A 23 4.01 -5.52 6.35
N PRO A 24 4.89 -5.68 7.36
CA PRO A 24 6.23 -5.09 7.34
C PRO A 24 7.03 -5.36 6.05
N GLY A 25 6.89 -6.56 5.49
CA GLY A 25 7.54 -6.96 4.23
C GLY A 25 7.04 -6.25 2.97
N ASP A 26 5.93 -5.52 3.02
CA ASP A 26 5.41 -4.76 1.86
C ASP A 26 6.10 -3.41 1.69
N PHE A 27 6.84 -2.94 2.70
CA PHE A 27 7.31 -1.56 2.74
C PHE A 27 8.24 -1.22 1.56
N GLU A 28 9.15 -2.13 1.18
CA GLU A 28 10.08 -1.87 0.08
C GLU A 28 9.34 -1.64 -1.25
N THR A 29 8.39 -2.52 -1.57
CA THR A 29 7.55 -2.39 -2.77
C THR A 29 6.68 -1.14 -2.72
N TYR A 30 6.12 -0.83 -1.54
CA TYR A 30 5.34 0.39 -1.33
C TYR A 30 6.20 1.63 -1.59
N ALA A 31 7.38 1.73 -0.96
CA ALA A 31 8.29 2.87 -1.10
C ALA A 31 8.72 3.07 -2.55
N ALA A 32 9.09 1.99 -3.27
CA ALA A 32 9.46 2.06 -4.67
C ALA A 32 8.30 2.52 -5.58
N MET A 33 7.07 2.04 -5.33
CA MET A 33 5.90 2.51 -6.08
C MET A 33 5.65 4.01 -5.89
N TRP A 34 5.82 4.52 -4.67
CA TRP A 34 5.55 5.93 -4.35
C TRP A 34 6.63 6.92 -4.82
N THR A 35 7.78 6.44 -5.31
CA THR A 35 8.77 7.28 -6.02
C THR A 35 8.39 7.54 -7.47
N GLU A 36 7.43 6.81 -8.03
CA GLU A 36 7.07 6.94 -9.44
C GLU A 36 6.19 8.19 -9.69
N PRO A 37 6.57 9.10 -10.60
CA PRO A 37 5.75 10.26 -10.94
C PRO A 37 4.36 9.89 -11.47
N ALA A 38 4.25 8.76 -12.17
CA ALA A 38 2.97 8.26 -12.68
C ALA A 38 1.96 7.95 -11.56
N VAL A 39 2.43 7.49 -10.40
CA VAL A 39 1.60 7.20 -9.22
C VAL A 39 1.13 8.49 -8.57
N THR A 40 1.99 9.51 -8.51
CA THR A 40 1.71 10.75 -7.75
C THR A 40 1.04 11.86 -8.57
N ARG A 41 1.01 11.78 -9.91
CA ARG A 41 0.53 12.86 -10.82
C ARG A 41 -0.86 13.41 -10.49
N PHE A 42 -1.76 12.58 -9.94
CA PHE A 42 -3.13 12.98 -9.60
C PHE A 42 -3.42 13.06 -8.09
N ILE A 43 -2.43 12.78 -7.23
CA ILE A 43 -2.60 12.63 -5.77
C ILE A 43 -1.55 13.41 -4.98
N GLY A 44 -1.13 14.57 -5.51
CA GLY A 44 -0.20 15.49 -4.85
C GLY A 44 0.98 15.92 -5.72
N GLY A 45 1.19 15.30 -6.88
CA GLY A 45 2.15 15.74 -7.91
C GLY A 45 3.64 15.55 -7.58
N LYS A 46 3.98 15.19 -6.35
CA LYS A 46 5.36 14.99 -5.90
C LYS A 46 5.59 13.53 -5.47
N PRO A 47 6.55 12.82 -6.10
CA PRO A 47 7.08 11.56 -5.59
C PRO A 47 7.48 11.65 -4.12
N ARG A 48 7.19 10.61 -3.34
CA ARG A 48 7.58 10.58 -1.93
C ARG A 48 9.00 10.10 -1.77
N THR A 49 9.70 10.67 -0.82
CA THR A 49 10.91 10.09 -0.24
C THR A 49 10.55 8.81 0.52
N ARG A 50 11.58 8.00 0.81
CA ARG A 50 11.42 6.79 1.64
C ARG A 50 10.88 7.11 3.03
N GLU A 51 11.36 8.18 3.65
CA GLU A 51 10.92 8.61 4.99
C GLU A 51 9.45 9.08 5.00
N GLU A 52 9.04 9.89 4.01
CA GLU A 52 7.64 10.29 3.85
C GLU A 52 6.73 9.06 3.63
N SER A 53 7.21 8.07 2.88
CA SER A 53 6.50 6.81 2.67
C SER A 53 6.39 5.99 3.96
N TRP A 54 7.45 5.94 4.78
CA TRP A 54 7.45 5.26 6.06
C TRP A 54 6.43 5.86 7.04
N MET A 55 6.42 7.19 7.17
CA MET A 55 5.48 7.91 8.03
C MET A 55 4.02 7.71 7.64
N ARG A 56 3.75 7.37 6.37
CA ARG A 56 2.41 7.04 5.86
C ARG A 56 2.08 5.56 6.01
N PHE A 57 3.05 4.67 5.86
CA PHE A 57 2.88 3.22 5.94
C PHE A 57 2.53 2.72 7.36
N LEU A 58 2.95 3.47 8.39
CA LEU A 58 2.69 3.16 9.79
C LEU A 58 1.33 3.68 10.32
N ARG A 59 0.51 4.33 9.50
CA ARG A 59 -0.78 4.90 9.88
C ARG A 59 -1.92 4.08 9.30
#